data_AF-A0A1G0LPC2-F1
#
_entry.id   AF-A0A1G0LPC2-F1
#
_cell.length_a   1.000
_cell.length_b   1.000
_cell.length_c   1.000
_cell.angle_alpha   90.00
_cell.angle_beta   90.00
_cell.angle_gamma   90.00
#
_symmetry.space_group_name_H-M   'P 1'
#
loop_
_entity.id
_entity.type
_entity.pdbx_description
1 polymer ?
#
loop_
_entity_poly.entity_id
_entity_poly.type
_entity_poly.pdbx_seq_one_letter_code
_entity_poly.pdbx_strand_id
1 'polypeptide(L)'
;MVARAGADAWIVTDGPLVLVGSRMVPEQTTLPLSGLFVPFVSALVNRVARGEVPVLSAAPGAPLTLPGRATALASDSLLPVEGGSVVAAPPVPGVYAVLAGSDTATLLVVAPDPRESDLTRAEPAALRRHFPGARLAFVADARSYAVQRFRGAGRSELTGSLLLLALVVLLVEAAVASGRFSRAA
;
A
#
# COMPACT_ATOMS: atom_id res chain seq x y z
N MET A 1 13.73 7.55 13.36
CA MET A 1 13.64 7.74 11.89
C MET A 1 13.06 9.13 11.64
N VAL A 2 13.52 9.83 10.59
CA VAL A 2 12.98 11.14 10.21
C VAL A 2 12.67 11.14 8.72
N ALA A 3 11.40 11.32 8.36
CA ALA A 3 10.99 11.65 6.99
C ALA A 3 10.91 13.16 6.84
N ARG A 4 11.31 13.69 5.69
CA ARG A 4 11.34 15.13 5.39
C ARG A 4 10.46 15.46 4.20
N ALA A 5 9.87 16.65 4.21
CA ALA A 5 9.18 17.23 3.06
C ALA A 5 9.87 18.56 2.73
N GLY A 6 10.69 18.59 1.68
CA GLY A 6 11.61 19.71 1.46
C GLY A 6 12.67 19.76 2.55
N ALA A 7 12.88 20.94 3.14
CA ALA A 7 13.84 21.12 4.23
C ALA A 7 13.30 20.69 5.60
N ASP A 8 11.97 20.57 5.74
CA ASP A 8 11.31 20.41 7.02
C ASP A 8 11.08 18.94 7.40
N ALA A 9 11.21 18.63 8.70
CA ALA A 9 10.86 17.32 9.22
C ALA A 9 9.34 17.11 9.18
N TRP A 10 8.90 16.02 8.56
CA TRP A 10 7.48 15.71 8.37
C TRP A 10 7.02 14.54 9.24
N ILE A 11 7.80 13.45 9.33
CA ILE A 11 7.53 12.38 10.30
C ILE A 11 8.76 12.21 11.17
N VAL A 12 8.59 12.26 12.48
CA VAL A 12 9.66 12.04 13.45
C VAL A 12 9.24 10.91 14.38
N THR A 13 10.10 9.92 14.57
CA THR A 13 9.89 8.83 15.51
C THR A 13 10.94 8.88 16.62
N ASP A 14 10.48 8.84 17.87
CA ASP A 14 11.33 8.70 19.06
C ASP A 14 10.68 7.74 20.05
N GLY A 15 11.28 6.56 20.24
CA GLY A 15 10.67 5.47 21.00
C GLY A 15 9.24 5.12 20.51
N PRO A 16 8.22 5.15 21.38
CA PRO A 16 6.83 4.90 21.00
C PRO A 16 6.13 6.11 20.36
N LEU A 17 6.77 7.29 20.37
CA LEU A 17 6.17 8.52 19.87
C LEU A 17 6.39 8.64 18.36
N VAL A 18 5.30 8.85 17.63
CA VAL A 18 5.32 9.22 16.21
C VAL A 18 4.64 10.57 16.07
N LEU A 19 5.40 11.59 15.65
CA LEU A 19 4.86 12.90 15.29
C LEU A 19 4.74 13.01 13.78
N VAL A 20 3.57 13.43 13.30
CA VAL A 20 3.30 13.69 11.88
C VAL A 20 2.96 15.17 11.72
N GLY A 21 3.73 15.88 10.91
CA GLY A 21 3.65 17.33 10.69
C GLY A 21 2.45 17.79 9.85
N SER A 22 1.59 16.87 9.39
CA SER A 22 0.37 17.18 8.66
C SER A 22 -0.82 16.36 9.17
N ARG A 23 -2.02 16.94 9.11
CA ARG A 23 -3.24 16.17 9.37
C ARG A 23 -3.53 15.24 8.19
N MET A 24 -4.03 14.04 8.46
CA MET A 24 -4.46 13.08 7.44
C MET A 24 -5.86 13.43 6.92
N VAL A 25 -6.02 14.65 6.40
CA VAL A 25 -7.25 15.14 5.77
C VAL A 25 -6.96 15.56 4.32
N PRO A 26 -7.89 15.39 3.36
CA PRO A 26 -7.64 15.64 1.94
C PRO A 26 -7.13 17.05 1.63
N GLU A 27 -7.45 18.03 2.47
CA GLU A 27 -7.05 19.42 2.33
C GLU A 27 -5.59 19.67 2.75
N GLN A 28 -4.98 18.74 3.49
CA GLN A 28 -3.63 18.88 4.09
C GLN A 28 -2.67 17.74 3.72
N THR A 29 -3.10 16.77 2.91
CA THR A 29 -2.21 15.73 2.37
C THR A 29 -2.58 15.30 0.95
N THR A 30 -1.57 15.04 0.11
CA THR A 30 -1.72 14.50 -1.26
C THR A 30 -1.65 12.98 -1.29
N LEU A 31 -1.51 12.31 -0.15
CA LEU A 31 -1.59 10.86 -0.09
C LEU A 31 -2.96 10.39 -0.61
N PRO A 32 -3.03 9.28 -1.36
CA PRO A 32 -4.30 8.72 -1.81
C PRO A 32 -5.11 8.25 -0.58
N LEU A 33 -5.91 9.15 -0.02
CA LEU A 33 -6.89 8.84 1.02
C LEU A 33 -8.05 8.10 0.36
N SER A 34 -7.87 6.83 0.00
CA SER A 34 -9.01 5.96 -0.30
C SER A 34 -9.85 5.80 0.98
N GLY A 35 -11.14 5.48 0.85
CA GLY A 35 -12.04 5.37 2.00
C GLY A 35 -11.55 4.42 3.11
N LEU A 36 -10.67 3.46 2.78
CA LEU A 36 -10.05 2.53 3.73
C LEU A 36 -8.67 2.97 4.23
N PHE A 37 -8.03 3.95 3.60
CA PHE A 37 -6.67 4.39 3.93
C PHE A 37 -6.60 5.12 5.27
N VAL A 38 -7.54 6.02 5.56
CA VAL A 38 -7.56 6.74 6.85
C VAL A 38 -7.80 5.80 8.04
N PRO A 39 -8.79 4.88 8.02
CA PRO A 39 -8.91 3.85 9.05
C PRO A 39 -7.67 2.97 9.20
N PHE A 40 -7.04 2.59 8.08
CA PHE A 40 -5.80 1.79 8.08
C PHE A 40 -4.63 2.53 8.74
N VAL A 41 -4.36 3.78 8.34
CA VAL A 41 -3.29 4.59 8.92
C VAL A 41 -3.57 4.87 10.40
N SER A 42 -4.81 5.18 10.77
CA SER A 42 -5.20 5.35 12.17
C SER A 42 -4.97 4.07 12.98
N ALA A 43 -5.34 2.89 12.44
CA ALA A 43 -5.08 1.62 13.08
C ALA A 43 -3.58 1.36 13.23
N LEU A 44 -2.78 1.62 12.19
CA LEU A 44 -1.34 1.43 12.20
C LEU A 44 -0.64 2.37 13.19
N VAL A 45 -0.96 3.66 13.16
CA VAL A 45 -0.43 4.67 14.10
C VAL A 45 -0.81 4.32 15.53
N ASN A 46 -2.06 3.96 15.78
CA ASN A 46 -2.48 3.56 17.13
C ASN A 46 -1.80 2.27 17.58
N ARG A 47 -1.55 1.32 16.68
CA ARG A 47 -0.83 0.07 16.97
C ARG A 47 0.64 0.33 17.31
N VAL A 48 1.28 1.25 16.59
CA VAL A 48 2.66 1.71 16.88
C VAL A 48 2.71 2.49 18.20
N ALA A 49 1.78 3.43 18.43
CA ALA A 49 1.70 4.21 19.67
C ALA A 49 1.42 3.33 20.90
N ARG A 50 0.67 2.23 20.72
CA ARG A 50 0.44 1.20 21.76
C ARG A 50 1.61 0.22 21.90
N GLY A 51 2.67 0.33 21.09
CA GLY A 51 3.83 -0.56 21.12
C GLY A 51 3.56 -1.98 20.63
N GLU A 52 2.41 -2.23 19.99
CA GLU A 52 1.96 -3.56 19.57
C GLU A 52 2.70 -4.07 18.31
N VAL A 53 3.19 -3.14 17.49
CA VAL A 53 4.06 -3.42 16.33
C VAL A 53 5.34 -2.60 16.49
N PRO A 54 6.41 -3.18 17.05
CA PRO A 54 7.72 -2.56 16.95
C PRO A 54 8.08 -2.45 15.46
N VAL A 55 8.73 -1.37 15.02
CA VAL A 55 9.41 -1.36 13.72
C VAL A 55 10.87 -1.65 14.03
N LEU A 56 11.35 -2.80 13.58
CA LEU A 56 12.74 -3.20 13.78
C LEU A 56 13.59 -2.59 12.68
N SER A 57 14.76 -2.05 13.03
CA SER A 57 15.73 -1.56 12.07
C SER A 57 17.05 -2.27 12.32
N ALA A 58 17.65 -2.82 11.26
CA ALA A 58 18.93 -3.50 11.35
C ALA A 58 19.83 -3.17 10.15
N ALA A 59 21.14 -3.28 10.35
CA ALA A 59 22.08 -3.32 9.24
C ALA A 59 21.97 -4.68 8.52
N PRO A 60 22.34 -4.77 7.23
CA PRO A 60 22.26 -6.03 6.49
C PRO A 60 23.14 -7.08 7.17
N GLY A 61 22.61 -8.28 7.39
CA GLY A 61 23.31 -9.38 8.07
C GLY A 61 23.52 -9.20 9.58
N ALA A 62 23.10 -8.06 10.17
CA ALA A 62 23.26 -7.84 11.61
C ALA A 62 22.36 -8.79 12.43
N PRO A 63 22.81 -9.23 13.62
CA PRO A 63 21.99 -10.03 14.51
C PRO A 63 20.79 -9.21 15.01
N LEU A 64 19.61 -9.83 14.95
CA LEU A 64 18.33 -9.24 15.34
C LEU A 64 17.55 -10.22 16.21
N THR A 65 17.09 -9.76 17.37
CA THR A 65 16.15 -10.52 18.21
C THR A 65 14.73 -10.34 17.68
N LEU A 66 14.08 -11.45 17.33
CA LEU A 66 12.70 -11.42 16.85
C LEU A 66 11.71 -11.34 18.01
N PRO A 67 10.50 -10.77 17.78
CA PRO A 67 9.44 -10.80 18.78
C PRO A 67 9.11 -12.24 19.20
N GLY A 68 8.71 -12.44 20.46
CA GLY A 68 8.38 -13.78 21.00
C GLY A 68 7.26 -14.51 20.26
N ARG A 69 6.43 -13.79 19.51
CA ARG A 69 5.33 -14.34 18.69
C ARG A 69 5.72 -14.61 17.23
N ALA A 70 6.97 -14.36 16.83
CA ALA A 70 7.40 -14.55 15.46
C ALA A 70 7.41 -16.03 15.09
N THR A 71 6.93 -16.35 13.90
CA THR A 71 6.90 -17.71 13.34
C THR A 71 7.56 -17.79 11.98
N ALA A 72 7.62 -16.67 11.23
CA ALA A 72 8.30 -16.61 9.94
C ALA A 72 8.85 -15.20 9.64
N LEU A 73 9.85 -15.12 8.78
CA LEU A 73 10.35 -13.92 8.13
C LEU A 73 10.07 -14.03 6.63
N ALA A 74 9.27 -13.12 6.10
CA ALA A 74 8.99 -13.02 4.67
C ALA A 74 10.06 -12.18 3.98
N SER A 75 11.00 -12.85 3.32
CA SER A 75 11.98 -12.28 2.38
C SER A 75 11.61 -12.71 0.96
N ASP A 76 12.58 -13.15 0.15
CA ASP A 76 12.31 -13.74 -1.16
C ASP A 76 11.52 -15.05 -1.03
N SER A 77 11.60 -15.66 0.15
CA SER A 77 10.82 -16.82 0.59
C SER A 77 10.35 -16.62 2.04
N LEU A 78 9.42 -17.46 2.47
CA LEU A 78 9.02 -17.55 3.88
C LEU A 78 10.05 -18.40 4.63
N LEU A 79 10.88 -17.75 5.42
CA LEU A 79 11.85 -18.38 6.30
C LEU A 79 11.19 -18.65 7.66
N PRO A 80 10.97 -19.90 8.08
CA PRO A 80 10.45 -20.19 9.41
C PRO A 80 11.49 -19.76 10.47
N VAL A 81 11.01 -19.14 11.54
CA VAL A 81 11.83 -18.62 12.65
C VAL A 81 11.14 -18.89 13.97
N GLU A 82 11.93 -19.05 15.02
CA GLU A 82 11.40 -19.20 16.37
C GLU A 82 11.29 -17.83 17.06
N GLY A 83 10.15 -17.54 17.66
CA GLY A 83 9.93 -16.28 18.37
C GLY A 83 10.92 -16.11 19.53
N GLY A 84 11.50 -14.91 19.66
CA GLY A 84 12.53 -14.63 20.67
C GLY A 84 13.94 -15.09 20.30
N SER A 85 14.12 -15.82 19.19
CA SER A 85 15.43 -16.18 18.68
C SER A 85 16.17 -14.99 18.08
N VAL A 86 17.50 -15.12 18.00
CA VAL A 86 18.37 -14.18 17.28
C VAL A 86 18.59 -14.73 15.88
N VAL A 87 18.22 -13.94 14.87
CA VAL A 87 18.43 -14.27 13.46
C VAL A 87 19.29 -13.20 12.79
N ALA A 88 19.95 -13.54 11.69
CA ALA A 88 20.61 -12.55 10.86
C ALA A 88 19.55 -11.78 10.04
N ALA A 89 19.63 -10.46 10.04
CA ALA A 89 18.82 -9.63 9.14
C ALA A 89 19.14 -9.99 7.66
N PRO A 90 18.14 -9.91 6.75
CA PRO A 90 18.38 -10.11 5.33
C PRO A 90 19.57 -9.28 4.81
N PRO A 91 20.37 -9.81 3.87
CA PRO A 91 21.56 -9.12 3.37
C PRO A 91 21.21 -8.02 2.35
N VAL A 92 19.99 -8.01 1.84
CA VAL A 92 19.51 -7.04 0.86
C VAL A 92 18.76 -5.90 1.58
N PRO A 93 18.97 -4.64 1.22
CA PRO A 93 18.16 -3.53 1.73
C PRO A 93 16.69 -3.71 1.38
N GLY A 94 15.80 -3.43 2.33
CA GLY A 94 14.37 -3.57 2.10
C GLY A 94 13.51 -3.59 3.36
N VAL A 95 12.21 -3.75 3.14
CA VAL A 95 11.21 -3.90 4.20
C VAL A 95 10.68 -5.33 4.16
N TYR A 96 10.85 -6.04 5.27
CA TYR A 96 10.54 -7.45 5.43
C TYR A 96 9.44 -7.64 6.47
N ALA A 97 8.46 -8.50 6.19
CA ALA A 97 7.42 -8.81 7.17
C ALA A 97 7.88 -9.96 8.07
N VAL A 98 7.86 -9.75 9.38
CA VAL A 98 7.96 -10.83 10.36
C VAL A 98 6.54 -11.22 10.72
N LEU A 99 6.21 -12.49 10.59
CA LEU A 99 4.86 -13.02 10.75
C LEU A 99 4.66 -13.70 12.10
N ALA A 100 3.41 -13.73 12.55
CA ALA A 100 2.89 -14.56 13.63
C ALA A 100 1.72 -15.39 13.08
N GLY A 101 2.01 -16.59 12.59
CA GLY A 101 1.06 -17.38 11.81
C GLY A 101 0.70 -16.67 10.50
N SER A 102 -0.59 -16.33 10.34
CA SER A 102 -1.10 -15.57 9.21
C SER A 102 -1.12 -14.05 9.44
N ASP A 103 -0.81 -13.57 10.65
CA ASP A 103 -0.74 -12.14 10.96
C ASP A 103 0.69 -11.60 10.79
N THR A 104 0.82 -10.29 10.59
CA THR A 104 2.11 -9.60 10.61
C THR A 104 2.46 -9.21 12.04
N ALA A 105 3.55 -9.77 12.56
CA ALA A 105 4.10 -9.43 13.85
C ALA A 105 4.80 -8.07 13.86
N THR A 106 5.68 -7.85 12.90
CA THR A 106 6.43 -6.60 12.77
C THR A 106 6.92 -6.42 11.35
N LEU A 107 7.34 -5.21 11.03
CA LEU A 107 8.14 -4.92 9.85
C LEU A 107 9.60 -4.72 10.29
N LEU A 108 10.49 -5.45 9.62
CA LEU A 108 11.94 -5.28 9.72
C LEU A 108 12.40 -4.44 8.53
N VAL A 109 13.00 -3.29 8.83
CA VAL A 109 13.64 -2.42 7.85
C VAL A 109 15.15 -2.68 7.88
N VAL A 110 15.70 -3.08 6.73
CA VAL A 110 17.12 -3.33 6.56
C VAL A 110 17.72 -2.24 5.69
N ALA A 111 18.74 -1.54 6.21
CA ALA A 111 19.49 -0.51 5.50
C ALA A 111 18.63 0.44 4.64
N PRO A 112 17.66 1.17 5.24
CA PRO A 112 16.84 2.10 4.48
C PRO A 112 17.74 3.16 3.84
N ASP A 113 17.55 3.44 2.54
CA ASP A 113 18.24 4.56 1.89
C ASP A 113 17.68 5.87 2.48
N PRO A 114 18.51 6.77 3.06
CA PRO A 114 18.04 8.06 3.55
C PRO A 114 17.27 8.88 2.52
N ARG A 115 17.51 8.67 1.23
CA ARG A 115 16.80 9.32 0.13
C ARG A 115 15.34 8.87 0.01
N GLU A 116 14.99 7.67 0.44
CA GLU A 116 13.59 7.23 0.48
C GLU A 116 12.75 8.03 1.48
N SER A 117 13.41 8.61 2.49
CA SER A 117 12.79 9.49 3.47
C SER A 117 12.72 10.95 3.03
N ASP A 118 13.26 11.30 1.86
CA ASP A 118 13.08 12.60 1.22
C ASP A 118 11.82 12.58 0.35
N LEU A 119 10.76 13.22 0.86
CA LEU A 119 9.45 13.31 0.19
C LEU A 119 9.29 14.62 -0.56
N THR A 120 10.40 15.32 -0.83
CA THR A 120 10.40 16.50 -1.70
C THR A 120 9.79 16.13 -3.05
N ARG A 121 8.95 17.02 -3.57
CA ARG A 121 8.28 16.80 -4.85
C ARG A 121 9.31 16.55 -5.95
N ALA A 122 9.26 15.38 -6.56
CA ALA A 122 10.12 15.03 -7.68
C ALA A 122 9.71 15.78 -8.96
N GLU A 123 10.71 16.23 -9.72
CA GLU A 123 10.51 16.90 -11.01
C GLU A 123 9.92 15.95 -12.07
N PRO A 124 8.93 16.36 -12.87
CA PRO A 124 8.32 15.51 -13.90
C PRO A 124 9.33 14.90 -14.87
N ALA A 125 10.39 15.65 -15.22
CA ALA A 125 11.47 15.16 -16.08
C ALA A 125 12.31 14.07 -15.40
N ALA A 126 12.55 14.15 -14.10
CA ALA A 126 13.25 13.11 -13.34
C ALA A 126 12.42 11.82 -13.26
N LEU A 127 11.10 11.96 -13.06
CA LEU A 127 10.17 10.83 -13.02
C LEU A 127 10.07 10.12 -14.37
N ARG A 128 9.99 10.86 -15.48
CA ARG A 128 10.00 10.26 -16.83
C ARG A 128 11.27 9.46 -17.12
N ARG A 129 12.42 9.89 -16.61
CA ARG A 129 13.69 9.16 -16.75
C ARG A 129 13.73 7.88 -15.93
N HIS A 130 13.15 7.88 -14.72
CA HIS A 130 13.10 6.71 -13.85
C HIS A 130 12.13 5.63 -14.33
N PHE A 131 11.08 6.00 -15.06
CA PHE A 131 10.06 5.07 -15.56
C PHE A 131 10.00 5.05 -17.10
N PRO A 132 11.04 4.54 -17.78
CA PRO A 132 11.06 4.45 -19.23
C PRO A 132 9.90 3.58 -19.73
N GLY A 133 9.19 4.04 -20.76
CA GLY A 133 8.04 3.32 -21.34
C GLY A 133 6.72 3.46 -20.56
N ALA A 134 6.74 4.03 -19.35
CA ALA A 134 5.51 4.31 -18.61
C ALA A 134 4.79 5.55 -19.15
N ARG A 135 3.46 5.47 -19.27
CA ARG A 135 2.62 6.66 -19.50
C ARG A 135 2.38 7.38 -18.18
N LEU A 136 3.20 8.39 -17.89
CA LEU A 136 3.07 9.20 -16.68
C LEU A 136 2.11 10.37 -16.90
N ALA A 137 1.13 10.52 -16.00
CA ALA A 137 0.28 11.69 -15.90
C ALA A 137 0.61 12.43 -14.59
N PHE A 138 0.97 13.70 -14.69
CA PHE A 138 1.24 14.55 -13.53
C PHE A 138 0.02 15.40 -13.24
N VAL A 139 -0.44 15.35 -12.00
CA VAL A 139 -1.65 16.04 -11.58
C VAL A 139 -1.33 16.89 -10.36
N ALA A 140 -1.77 18.14 -10.38
CA ALA A 140 -1.48 19.10 -9.32
C ALA A 140 -2.60 19.19 -8.27
N ASP A 141 -3.83 18.85 -8.64
CA ASP A 141 -5.00 18.97 -7.77
C ASP A 141 -5.62 17.61 -7.41
N ALA A 142 -6.19 17.52 -6.20
CA ALA A 142 -6.75 16.30 -5.65
C ALA A 142 -7.93 15.75 -6.48
N ARG A 143 -8.74 16.64 -7.07
CA ARG A 143 -9.94 16.26 -7.84
C ARG A 143 -9.55 15.58 -9.16
N SER A 144 -8.66 16.19 -9.92
CA SER A 144 -8.11 15.61 -11.14
C SER A 144 -7.33 14.33 -10.84
N TYR A 145 -6.65 14.25 -9.69
CA TYR A 145 -5.95 13.03 -9.28
C TYR A 145 -6.94 11.88 -9.04
N ALA A 146 -8.05 12.14 -8.35
CA ALA A 146 -9.10 11.15 -8.15
C ALA A 146 -9.67 10.65 -9.50
N VAL A 147 -10.00 11.57 -10.41
CA VAL A 147 -10.49 11.22 -11.76
C VAL A 147 -9.49 10.37 -12.54
N GLN A 148 -8.20 10.75 -12.53
CA GLN A 148 -7.16 10.02 -13.24
C GLN A 148 -6.86 8.65 -12.60
N ARG A 149 -6.96 8.54 -11.27
CA ARG A 149 -6.84 7.25 -10.56
C ARG A 149 -7.93 6.28 -10.99
N PHE A 150 -9.18 6.71 -11.02
CA PHE A 150 -10.30 5.86 -11.49
C PHE A 150 -10.10 5.42 -12.95
N ARG A 151 -9.65 6.33 -13.82
CA ARG A 151 -9.36 5.99 -15.23
C ARG A 151 -8.16 5.07 -15.40
N GLY A 152 -7.11 5.24 -14.58
CA GLY A 152 -5.89 4.44 -14.63
C GLY A 152 -6.03 3.05 -14.01
N ALA A 153 -6.80 2.93 -12.93
CA ALA A 153 -7.16 1.65 -12.31
C ALA A 153 -8.11 0.81 -13.19
N GLY A 154 -8.83 1.45 -14.13
CA GLY A 154 -9.75 0.81 -15.06
C GLY A 154 -9.11 -0.06 -16.16
N ARG A 155 -7.78 -0.27 -16.16
CA ARG A 155 -7.15 -1.26 -17.06
C ARG A 155 -7.39 -2.67 -16.53
N SER A 156 -8.61 -3.16 -16.80
CA SER A 156 -9.16 -4.52 -16.60
C SER A 156 -10.52 -4.51 -15.87
N GLU A 157 -11.27 -3.41 -15.86
CA GLU A 157 -12.68 -3.50 -15.42
C GLU A 157 -13.52 -4.11 -16.55
N LEU A 158 -13.45 -5.45 -16.65
CA LEU A 158 -14.37 -6.26 -17.46
C LEU A 158 -15.83 -6.08 -17.01
N THR A 159 -16.07 -5.45 -15.86
CA THR A 159 -17.39 -5.12 -15.33
C THR A 159 -18.30 -4.47 -16.38
N GLY A 160 -17.80 -3.51 -17.16
CA GLY A 160 -18.60 -2.88 -18.23
C GLY A 160 -18.99 -3.87 -19.32
N SER A 161 -18.03 -4.68 -19.80
CA SER A 161 -18.27 -5.72 -20.80
C SER A 161 -19.18 -6.84 -20.29
N LEU A 162 -19.07 -7.20 -19.01
CA LEU A 162 -19.89 -8.20 -18.34
C LEU A 162 -21.32 -7.71 -18.13
N LEU A 163 -21.52 -6.43 -17.78
CA LEU A 163 -22.84 -5.83 -17.71
C LEU A 163 -23.51 -5.74 -19.07
N LEU A 164 -22.76 -5.39 -20.12
CA LEU A 164 -23.26 -5.43 -21.50
C LEU A 164 -23.67 -6.85 -21.90
N LEU A 165 -22.84 -7.84 -21.61
CA LEU A 165 -23.15 -9.25 -21.88
C LEU A 165 -24.40 -9.69 -21.12
N ALA A 166 -24.49 -9.37 -19.82
CA ALA A 166 -25.65 -9.67 -19.00
C ALA A 166 -26.92 -9.02 -19.57
N LEU A 167 -26.84 -7.77 -20.03
CA LEU A 167 -27.95 -7.08 -20.68
C LEU A 167 -28.37 -7.78 -21.98
N VAL A 168 -27.41 -8.20 -22.82
CA VAL A 168 -27.70 -8.95 -24.05
C VAL A 168 -28.38 -10.28 -23.74
N VAL A 169 -27.90 -11.03 -22.75
CA VAL A 169 -28.52 -12.28 -22.30
C VAL A 169 -29.96 -12.02 -21.85
N LEU A 170 -30.19 -10.96 -21.08
CA LEU A 170 -31.51 -10.60 -20.57
C LEU A 170 -32.48 -10.20 -21.69
N LEU A 171 -31.99 -9.52 -22.73
CA LEU A 171 -32.78 -9.18 -23.92
C LEU A 171 -33.13 -10.41 -24.75
N VAL A 172 -32.19 -11.35 -24.90
CA VAL A 172 -32.45 -12.64 -25.57
C VAL A 172 -33.48 -13.44 -24.78
N GLU A 173 -33.35 -13.51 -23.46
CA GLU A 173 -34.32 -14.17 -22.59
C GLU A 173 -35.71 -13.55 -22.71
N ALA A 174 -35.81 -12.22 -22.67
CA ALA A 174 -37.06 -11.50 -22.86
C ALA A 174 -37.68 -11.76 -24.23
N ALA A 175 -36.87 -11.77 -25.30
CA ALA A 175 -37.34 -12.07 -26.65
C ALA A 175 -37.88 -13.51 -26.76
N VAL A 176 -37.16 -14.51 -26.22
CA VAL A 176 -37.61 -15.91 -26.19
C VAL A 176 -38.88 -16.08 -25.36
N ALA A 177 -38.96 -15.42 -24.20
CA ALA A 177 -40.15 -15.44 -23.37
C ALA A 177 -41.35 -14.82 -24.10
N SER A 178 -41.18 -13.67 -24.76
CA SER A 178 -42.24 -13.01 -25.53
C SER A 178 -42.66 -13.79 -26.79
N GLY A 179 -41.73 -14.49 -27.45
CA GLY A 179 -42.00 -15.31 -28.63
C GLY A 179 -42.80 -16.59 -28.31
N ARG A 180 -42.69 -17.10 -27.08
CA ARG A 180 -43.51 -18.24 -26.60
C ARG A 180 -44.96 -17.88 -26.29
N PHE A 181 -45.30 -16.59 -26.15
CA PHE A 181 -46.68 -16.12 -25.98
C PHE A 181 -47.41 -15.85 -27.32
N SER A 182 -46.74 -15.99 -28.47
CA SER A 182 -47.36 -15.83 -29.80
C SER A 182 -47.53 -17.17 -30.55
N ARG A 183 -47.88 -18.23 -29.82
CA ARG A 183 -48.43 -19.48 -30.38
C ARG A 183 -49.65 -19.94 -29.59
N ALA A 184 -50.74 -19.20 -29.74
CA ALA A 184 -52.10 -19.66 -29.48
C ALA A 184 -53.04 -18.84 -30.35
N ALA A 185 -53.19 -19.26 -31.60
CA ALA A 185 -54.33 -18.96 -32.47
C ALA A 185 -54.50 -20.17 -33.40
#